data_AF-A0A7V4MDQ1-F1
#
_entry.id   AF-A0A7V4MDQ1-F1
#
_cell.length_a   1.000
_cell.length_b   1.000
_cell.length_c   1.000
_cell.angle_alpha   90.00
_cell.angle_beta   90.00
_cell.angle_gamma   90.00
#
_symmetry.space_group_name_H-M   'P 1'
#
loop_
_entity.id
_entity.type
_entity.pdbx_description
1 polymer ?
#
loop_
_entity_poly.entity_id
_entity_poly.type
_entity_poly.pdbx_seq_one_letter_code
_entity_poly.pdbx_strand_id
1 'polypeptide(L)'
;MYKRIRQLSDRIIAESFPRLQGKRVIILVAPFRFYALSLWVPPFFRVIIISTRVKSMSDFVITGILAHELCHQERYLMMGPAGYLRFAAGYLFSNKARTLEERATDYLAIEKGYARELHELTLISRADPNHETIIDNYLTPEEIIIHAKKSGKWD
;
A
#
# COMPACT_ATOMS: atom_id res chain seq x y z
N MET A 1 -1.86 -16.92 -9.86
CA MET A 1 -1.55 -15.55 -9.39
C MET A 1 -2.78 -14.87 -8.79
N TYR A 2 -3.85 -14.60 -9.55
CA TYR A 2 -5.05 -13.96 -9.01
C TYR A 2 -5.59 -14.63 -7.73
N LYS A 3 -5.79 -15.96 -7.73
CA LYS A 3 -6.25 -16.72 -6.55
C LYS A 3 -5.36 -16.50 -5.31
N ARG A 4 -4.03 -16.54 -5.50
CA ARG A 4 -3.02 -16.30 -4.45
C ARG A 4 -3.14 -14.88 -3.87
N ILE A 5 -3.20 -13.86 -4.75
CA ILE A 5 -3.38 -12.47 -4.33
C ILE A 5 -4.70 -12.31 -3.57
N ARG A 6 -5.81 -12.82 -4.10
CA ARG A 6 -7.13 -12.74 -3.47
C ARG A 6 -7.13 -13.35 -2.07
N GLN A 7 -6.57 -14.56 -1.91
CA GLN A 7 -6.48 -15.25 -0.62
C GLN A 7 -5.67 -14.44 0.40
N LEU A 8 -4.52 -13.90 0.01
CA LEU A 8 -3.71 -13.05 0.89
C LEU A 8 -4.48 -11.78 1.28
N SER A 9 -5.11 -11.10 0.32
CA SER A 9 -5.87 -9.89 0.58
C SER A 9 -7.08 -10.14 1.49
N ASP A 10 -7.82 -11.22 1.28
CA ASP A 10 -8.96 -11.59 2.13
C ASP A 10 -8.54 -11.79 3.59
N ARG A 11 -7.44 -12.53 3.79
CA ARG A 11 -6.86 -12.74 5.12
C ARG A 11 -6.44 -11.41 5.77
N ILE A 12 -5.66 -10.60 5.06
CA ILE A 12 -5.18 -9.30 5.55
C ILE A 12 -6.37 -8.38 5.91
N ILE A 13 -7.40 -8.31 5.05
CA ILE A 13 -8.59 -7.49 5.31
C ILE A 13 -9.33 -7.96 6.58
N ALA A 14 -9.51 -9.27 6.72
CA ALA A 14 -10.19 -9.86 7.86
C ALA A 14 -9.45 -9.57 9.18
N GLU A 15 -8.13 -9.66 9.18
CA GLU A 15 -7.30 -9.51 10.38
C GLU A 15 -7.06 -8.03 10.76
N SER A 16 -6.79 -7.16 9.78
CA SER A 16 -6.14 -5.87 10.05
C SER A 16 -6.89 -4.65 9.51
N PHE A 17 -7.96 -4.82 8.73
CA PHE A 17 -8.69 -3.71 8.09
C PHE A 17 -10.20 -3.75 8.36
N PRO A 18 -10.63 -3.55 9.62
CA PRO A 18 -12.05 -3.58 10.00
C PRO A 18 -12.91 -2.58 9.21
N ARG A 19 -12.36 -1.41 8.81
CA ARG A 19 -13.10 -0.42 8.00
C ARG A 19 -13.36 -0.88 6.56
N LEU A 20 -12.57 -1.82 6.05
CA LEU A 20 -12.74 -2.41 4.72
C LEU A 20 -13.61 -3.66 4.73
N GLN A 21 -13.91 -4.23 5.90
CA GLN A 21 -14.83 -5.36 6.00
C GLN A 21 -16.22 -4.99 5.47
N GLY A 22 -16.79 -5.87 4.65
CA GLY A 22 -18.07 -5.62 3.97
C GLY A 22 -18.02 -4.58 2.85
N LYS A 23 -16.85 -3.97 2.56
CA LYS A 23 -16.68 -3.06 1.41
C LYS A 23 -16.20 -3.84 0.19
N ARG A 24 -16.66 -3.45 -0.99
CA ARG A 24 -16.24 -4.06 -2.25
C ARG A 24 -14.86 -3.57 -2.66
N VAL A 25 -13.83 -4.37 -2.40
CA VAL A 25 -12.45 -4.20 -2.88
C VAL A 25 -12.22 -5.12 -4.07
N ILE A 26 -12.16 -4.53 -5.26
CA ILE A 26 -11.88 -5.19 -6.53
C ILE A 26 -10.36 -5.26 -6.68
N ILE A 27 -9.84 -6.47 -6.85
CA ILE A 27 -8.42 -6.68 -7.11
C ILE A 27 -8.28 -7.08 -8.57
N LEU A 28 -7.44 -6.37 -9.31
CA LEU A 28 -7.10 -6.68 -10.69
C LEU A 28 -5.64 -7.06 -10.75
N VAL A 29 -5.29 -7.94 -11.70
CA VAL A 29 -3.90 -8.29 -11.97
C VAL A 29 -3.60 -7.97 -13.42
N ALA A 30 -2.64 -7.07 -13.66
CA ALA A 30 -2.35 -6.54 -14.98
C ALA A 30 -0.85 -6.27 -15.14
N PRO A 31 -0.30 -6.25 -16.36
CA PRO A 31 1.08 -5.83 -16.59
C PRO A 31 1.21 -4.30 -16.54
N PHE A 32 2.03 -3.77 -15.63
CA PHE A 32 2.39 -2.34 -15.60
C PHE A 32 3.70 -2.11 -14.82
N ARG A 33 4.23 -0.88 -14.94
CA ARG A 33 5.60 -0.53 -14.49
C ARG A 33 5.81 -0.58 -12.97
N PHE A 34 4.80 -0.28 -12.16
CA PHE A 34 4.90 -0.32 -10.69
C PHE A 34 4.49 -1.70 -10.16
N TYR A 35 4.68 -1.95 -8.87
CA TYR A 35 4.26 -3.21 -8.24
C TYR A 35 2.76 -3.25 -7.95
N ALA A 36 2.18 -2.13 -7.54
CA ALA A 36 0.76 -2.01 -7.27
C ALA A 36 0.24 -0.58 -7.48
N LEU A 37 -1.07 -0.41 -7.49
CA LEU A 37 -1.76 0.87 -7.54
C LEU A 37 -3.12 0.76 -6.84
N SER A 38 -3.45 1.74 -6.00
CA SER A 38 -4.74 1.86 -5.31
C SER A 38 -5.55 3.04 -5.85
N LEU A 39 -6.80 2.80 -6.21
CA LEU A 39 -7.73 3.79 -6.74
C LEU A 39 -9.08 3.66 -6.03
N TRP A 40 -9.73 4.77 -5.74
CA TRP A 40 -11.12 4.78 -5.28
C TRP A 40 -11.98 5.47 -6.34
N VAL A 41 -13.03 4.78 -6.80
CA VAL A 41 -14.10 5.35 -7.61
C VAL A 41 -15.27 5.62 -6.66
N PRO A 42 -15.31 6.82 -6.04
CA PRO A 42 -16.28 7.11 -5.01
C PRO A 42 -17.71 7.10 -5.57
N PRO A 43 -18.71 6.72 -4.74
CA PRO A 43 -18.54 6.19 -3.37
C PRO A 43 -18.31 4.66 -3.32
N PHE A 44 -18.45 3.96 -4.45
CA PHE A 44 -18.75 2.52 -4.45
C PHE A 44 -17.53 1.61 -4.59
N PHE A 45 -16.66 1.84 -5.58
CA PHE A 45 -15.67 0.84 -5.99
C PHE A 45 -14.26 1.19 -5.53
N ARG A 46 -13.62 0.25 -4.84
CA ARG A 46 -12.22 0.34 -4.43
C ARG A 46 -11.44 -0.62 -5.31
N VAL A 47 -10.46 -0.12 -6.04
CA VAL A 47 -9.71 -0.88 -7.02
C VAL A 47 -8.26 -0.93 -6.59
N ILE A 48 -7.74 -2.14 -6.43
CA ILE A 48 -6.31 -2.38 -6.26
C ILE A 48 -5.84 -3.13 -7.50
N ILE A 49 -4.85 -2.59 -8.19
CA ILE A 49 -4.22 -3.22 -9.35
C ILE A 49 -2.87 -3.76 -8.89
N ILE A 50 -2.65 -5.06 -9.03
CA ILE A 50 -1.38 -5.72 -8.72
C ILE A 50 -0.66 -6.08 -10.01
N SER A 51 0.63 -5.77 -10.08
CA SER A 51 1.41 -5.99 -11.30
C SER A 51 1.76 -7.46 -11.49
N THR A 52 1.77 -7.94 -12.72
CA THR A 52 2.32 -9.27 -13.03
C THR A 52 3.80 -9.41 -12.62
N ARG A 53 4.52 -8.29 -12.41
CA ARG A 53 5.91 -8.25 -11.93
C ARG A 53 6.08 -8.93 -10.56
N VAL A 54 5.04 -8.97 -9.72
CA VAL A 54 5.13 -9.57 -8.38
C VAL A 54 4.99 -11.10 -8.39
N LYS A 55 4.79 -11.73 -9.56
CA LYS A 55 4.49 -13.17 -9.68
C LYS A 55 5.53 -14.06 -9.00
N SER A 56 6.81 -13.71 -9.10
CA SER A 56 7.94 -14.45 -8.53
C SER A 56 8.29 -14.05 -7.09
N MET A 57 7.64 -13.02 -6.54
CA MET A 57 7.89 -12.57 -5.17
C MET A 57 7.29 -13.56 -4.17
N SER A 58 7.87 -13.59 -2.96
CA SER A 58 7.37 -14.39 -1.85
C SER A 58 6.02 -13.85 -1.33
N ASP A 59 5.27 -14.70 -0.61
CA ASP A 59 4.02 -14.26 0.04
C ASP A 59 4.27 -13.13 1.05
N PHE A 60 5.45 -13.11 1.65
CA PHE A 60 5.88 -12.08 2.58
C PHE A 60 5.93 -10.70 1.92
N VAL A 61 6.62 -10.59 0.77
CA VAL A 61 6.72 -9.32 0.02
C VAL A 61 5.36 -8.90 -0.55
N ILE A 62 4.59 -9.86 -1.08
CA ILE A 62 3.24 -9.59 -1.59
C ILE A 62 2.32 -9.11 -0.47
N THR A 63 2.48 -9.63 0.75
CA THR A 63 1.73 -9.16 1.92
C THR A 63 2.07 -7.70 2.23
N GLY A 64 3.34 -7.31 2.16
CA GLY A 64 3.75 -5.89 2.30
C GLY A 64 3.10 -4.98 1.26
N ILE A 65 3.10 -5.40 -0.01
CA ILE A 65 2.44 -4.67 -1.10
C ILE A 65 0.95 -4.52 -0.81
N LEU A 66 0.27 -5.62 -0.50
CA LEU A 66 -1.16 -5.60 -0.24
C LEU A 66 -1.53 -4.78 0.99
N ALA A 67 -0.76 -4.87 2.07
CA ALA A 67 -0.98 -4.08 3.27
C ALA A 67 -0.87 -2.57 2.96
N HIS A 68 0.15 -2.16 2.19
CA HIS A 68 0.30 -0.77 1.73
C HIS A 68 -0.91 -0.28 0.93
N GLU A 69 -1.32 -1.02 -0.10
CA GLU A 69 -2.45 -0.62 -0.95
C GLU A 69 -3.79 -0.60 -0.20
N LEU A 70 -3.96 -1.49 0.78
CA LEU A 70 -5.13 -1.51 1.66
C LEU A 70 -5.10 -0.33 2.64
N CYS A 71 -3.93 0.08 3.13
CA CYS A 71 -3.77 1.30 3.91
C CYS A 71 -4.21 2.52 3.12
N HIS A 72 -3.85 2.64 1.83
CA HIS A 72 -4.41 3.68 0.96
C HIS A 72 -5.94 3.64 0.94
N GLN A 73 -6.55 2.47 0.72
CA GLN A 73 -8.02 2.35 0.67
C GLN A 73 -8.71 2.76 1.99
N GLU A 74 -8.13 2.41 3.13
CA GLU A 74 -8.64 2.82 4.43
C GLU A 74 -8.50 4.33 4.65
N ARG A 75 -7.37 4.92 4.23
CA ARG A 75 -7.18 6.37 4.25
C ARG A 75 -8.18 7.10 3.35
N TYR A 76 -8.40 6.61 2.13
CA TYR A 76 -9.40 7.17 1.21
C TYR A 76 -10.80 7.16 1.83
N LEU A 77 -11.15 6.10 2.56
CA LEU A 77 -12.39 6.02 3.31
C LEU A 77 -12.48 7.07 4.42
N MET A 78 -11.40 7.28 5.19
CA MET A 78 -11.36 8.27 6.25
C MET A 78 -11.48 9.71 5.72
N MET A 79 -10.97 9.98 4.52
CA MET A 79 -11.09 11.29 3.87
C MET A 79 -12.53 11.59 3.39
N GLY A 80 -13.30 10.56 3.07
CA GLY A 80 -14.60 10.69 2.40
C GLY A 80 -14.48 11.16 0.94
N PRO A 81 -15.57 11.14 0.15
CA PRO A 81 -15.51 11.38 -1.29
C PRO A 81 -14.92 12.75 -1.69
N ALA A 82 -15.37 13.82 -1.03
CA ALA A 82 -14.88 15.17 -1.33
C ALA A 82 -13.40 15.35 -0.94
N GLY A 83 -12.99 14.79 0.20
CA GLY A 83 -11.60 14.79 0.64
C GLY A 83 -10.70 14.01 -0.33
N TYR A 84 -11.17 12.85 -0.80
CA TYR A 84 -10.44 12.05 -1.78
C TYR A 84 -10.25 12.77 -3.12
N LEU A 85 -11.26 13.47 -3.64
CA LEU A 85 -11.10 14.23 -4.89
C LEU A 85 -10.06 15.34 -4.77
N ARG A 86 -10.07 16.07 -3.64
CA ARG A 86 -9.05 17.09 -3.34
C ARG A 86 -7.66 16.47 -3.20
N PHE A 87 -7.56 15.33 -2.53
CA PHE A 87 -6.34 14.55 -2.41
C PHE A 87 -5.82 14.12 -3.79
N ALA A 88 -6.67 13.53 -4.63
CA ALA A 88 -6.28 13.02 -5.95
C ALA A 88 -5.72 14.13 -6.85
N ALA A 89 -6.33 15.32 -6.82
CA ALA A 89 -5.79 16.49 -7.50
C ALA A 89 -4.41 16.88 -6.95
N GLY A 90 -4.25 16.97 -5.63
CA GLY A 90 -2.96 17.29 -5.00
C GLY A 90 -1.88 16.26 -5.32
N TYR A 91 -2.20 14.97 -5.28
CA TYR A 91 -1.30 13.87 -5.57
C TYR A 91 -0.80 13.90 -7.03
N LEU A 92 -1.65 14.32 -7.97
CA LEU A 92 -1.27 14.45 -9.38
C LEU A 92 -0.30 15.61 -9.64
N PHE A 93 -0.44 16.72 -8.92
CA PHE A 93 0.29 17.96 -9.22
C PHE A 93 1.41 18.32 -8.24
N SER A 94 1.55 17.62 -7.11
CA SER A 94 2.51 17.99 -6.07
C SER A 94 3.31 16.80 -5.55
N ASN A 95 4.63 16.83 -5.77
CA ASN A 95 5.52 15.81 -5.21
C ASN A 95 5.42 15.76 -3.68
N LYS A 96 5.36 16.93 -3.03
CA LYS A 96 5.18 17.03 -1.58
C LYS A 96 3.90 16.34 -1.11
N ALA A 97 2.79 16.49 -1.83
CA ALA A 97 1.54 15.81 -1.49
C ALA A 97 1.67 14.28 -1.64
N ARG A 98 2.37 13.80 -2.68
CA ARG A 98 2.68 12.37 -2.84
C ARG A 98 3.52 11.85 -1.69
N THR A 99 4.64 12.49 -1.37
CA THR A 99 5.51 12.11 -0.25
C THR A 99 4.76 12.05 1.08
N LEU A 100 3.90 13.04 1.36
CA LEU A 100 3.11 13.04 2.59
C LEU A 100 2.12 11.87 2.64
N GLU A 101 1.50 11.51 1.53
CA GLU A 101 0.56 10.39 1.47
C GLU A 101 1.27 9.04 1.58
N GLU A 102 2.31 8.81 0.79
CA GLU A 102 3.06 7.54 0.80
C GLU A 102 3.63 7.27 2.19
N ARG A 103 4.30 8.26 2.80
CA ARG A 103 4.83 8.12 4.17
C ARG A 103 3.73 7.90 5.21
N ALA A 104 2.60 8.59 5.10
CA ALA A 104 1.47 8.37 6.01
C ALA A 104 0.83 6.99 5.82
N THR A 105 0.92 6.42 4.62
CA THR A 105 0.48 5.05 4.31
C THR A 105 1.45 4.03 4.88
N ASP A 106 2.75 4.25 4.74
CA ASP A 106 3.82 3.44 5.33
C ASP A 106 3.69 3.38 6.86
N TYR A 107 3.51 4.54 7.51
CA TYR A 107 3.29 4.57 8.97
C TYR A 107 2.05 3.77 9.38
N LEU A 108 0.94 3.90 8.65
CA LEU A 108 -0.28 3.14 8.94
C LEU A 108 -0.06 1.63 8.74
N ALA A 109 0.71 1.21 7.73
CA ALA A 109 1.07 -0.20 7.54
C ALA A 109 1.90 -0.74 8.72
N ILE A 110 2.84 0.06 9.24
CA ILE A 110 3.61 -0.28 10.45
C ILE A 110 2.70 -0.40 11.67
N GLU A 111 1.79 0.56 11.89
CA GLU A 111 0.85 0.55 13.01
C GLU A 111 -0.03 -0.71 13.02
N LYS A 112 -0.35 -1.23 11.83
CA LYS A 112 -1.10 -2.48 11.61
C LYS A 112 -0.28 -3.75 11.76
N GLY A 113 1.03 -3.65 12.01
CA GLY A 113 1.90 -4.80 12.25
C GLY A 113 2.55 -5.38 10.99
N TYR A 114 2.59 -4.65 9.88
CA TYR A 114 3.23 -5.10 8.63
C TYR A 114 4.62 -4.47 8.42
N ALA A 115 5.31 -4.10 9.49
CA ALA A 115 6.58 -3.39 9.42
C ALA A 115 7.67 -4.18 8.69
N ARG A 116 7.75 -5.49 8.94
CA ARG A 116 8.80 -6.35 8.38
C ARG A 116 8.57 -6.61 6.90
N GLU A 117 7.32 -6.83 6.50
CA GLU A 117 6.93 -6.97 5.09
C GLU A 117 7.14 -5.67 4.31
N LEU A 118 6.79 -4.52 4.91
CA LEU A 118 7.04 -3.21 4.33
C LEU A 118 8.54 -2.92 4.19
N HIS A 119 9.33 -3.30 5.19
CA HIS A 119 10.79 -3.17 5.14
C HIS A 119 11.38 -3.98 3.98
N GLU A 120 11.01 -5.25 3.83
CA GLU A 120 11.48 -6.10 2.74
C GLU A 120 11.04 -5.57 1.37
N LEU A 121 9.78 -5.12 1.25
CA LEU A 121 9.30 -4.45 0.05
C LEU A 121 10.13 -3.21 -0.28
N THR A 122 10.51 -2.42 0.72
CA THR A 122 11.31 -1.20 0.55
C THR A 122 12.72 -1.52 0.05
N LEU A 123 13.36 -2.57 0.57
CA LEU A 123 14.67 -3.03 0.08
C LEU A 123 14.60 -3.44 -1.40
N ILE A 124 13.58 -4.23 -1.77
CA ILE A 124 13.36 -4.66 -3.15
C ILE A 124 13.08 -3.47 -4.08
N SER A 125 12.29 -2.50 -3.61
CA SER A 125 11.90 -1.33 -4.40
C SER A 125 13.08 -0.38 -4.63
N ARG A 126 13.96 -0.23 -3.64
CA ARG A 126 15.21 0.53 -3.76
C ARG A 126 16.22 -0.08 -4.74
N ALA A 127 16.19 -1.40 -4.91
CA ALA A 127 17.02 -2.10 -5.88
C ALA A 127 16.40 -2.17 -7.29
N ASP A 128 15.16 -1.72 -7.49
CA ASP A 128 14.47 -1.75 -8.78
C ASP A 128 14.63 -0.41 -9.54
N PRO A 129 15.31 -0.39 -10.70
CA PRO A 129 15.48 0.81 -11.51
C PRO A 129 14.15 1.48 -11.92
N ASN A 130 13.05 0.73 -11.97
CA ASN A 130 11.74 1.28 -12.32
C ASN A 130 11.11 2.13 -11.19
N HIS A 131 11.70 2.11 -9.98
CA HIS A 131 11.21 2.82 -8.80
C HIS A 131 12.11 3.99 -8.38
N GLU A 132 13.29 4.19 -8.98
CA GLU A 132 14.25 5.25 -8.61
C GLU A 132 13.62 6.64 -8.53
N THR A 133 12.74 6.98 -9.47
CA THR A 133 12.12 8.31 -9.53
C THR A 133 11.06 8.58 -8.46
N ILE A 134 10.60 7.55 -7.74
CA ILE A 134 9.53 7.68 -6.75
C ILE A 134 9.95 7.22 -5.36
N ILE A 135 11.12 6.59 -5.21
CA ILE A 135 11.52 5.92 -3.97
C ILE A 135 11.70 6.90 -2.79
N ASP A 136 12.03 8.15 -3.08
CA ASP A 136 12.16 9.22 -2.09
C ASP A 136 10.82 9.67 -1.49
N ASN A 137 9.70 9.23 -2.07
CA ASN A 137 8.38 9.49 -1.50
C ASN A 137 8.06 8.57 -0.32
N TYR A 138 8.78 7.46 -0.13
CA TYR A 138 8.51 6.43 0.87
C TYR A 138 9.42 6.56 2.09
N LEU A 139 9.14 5.82 3.15
CA LEU A 139 10.08 5.65 4.26
C LEU A 139 11.34 4.90 3.78
N THR A 140 12.48 5.22 4.39
CA THR A 140 13.69 4.38 4.25
C THR A 140 13.58 3.10 5.09
N PRO A 141 14.34 2.04 4.78
CA PRO A 141 14.43 0.84 5.63
C PRO A 141 14.74 1.18 7.10
N GLU A 142 15.65 2.12 7.33
CA GLU A 142 16.03 2.58 8.66
C GLU A 142 14.87 3.30 9.36
N GLU A 143 14.16 4.17 8.65
CA GLU A 143 12.98 4.85 9.19
C GLU A 143 11.88 3.86 9.59
N ILE A 144 11.66 2.81 8.80
CA ILE A 144 10.71 1.73 9.11
C ILE A 144 11.13 1.02 10.39
N ILE A 145 12.40 0.59 10.50
CA ILE A 145 12.92 -0.10 11.69
C ILE A 145 12.78 0.78 12.93
N ILE A 146 13.21 2.04 12.84
CA ILE A 146 13.18 2.97 13.97
C ILE A 146 11.74 3.18 14.44
N HIS A 147 10.83 3.44 13.50
CA HIS A 147 9.43 3.68 13.84
C HIS A 147 8.77 2.43 14.42
N ALA A 148 8.96 1.26 13.80
CA ALA A 148 8.39 0.00 14.25
C ALA A 148 8.91 -0.42 15.63
N LYS A 149 10.21 -0.24 15.92
CA LYS A 149 10.76 -0.50 17.25
C LYS A 149 10.16 0.44 18.30
N LYS A 150 10.01 1.73 17.97
CA LYS A 150 9.40 2.71 18.87
C LYS A 150 7.95 2.37 19.21
N SER A 151 7.20 1.79 18.28
CA SER A 151 5.80 1.41 18.46
C SER A 151 5.58 -0.04 18.93
N GLY A 152 6.65 -0.81 19.14
CA GLY A 152 6.55 -2.24 19.51
C GLY A 152 5.94 -3.11 18.40
N LYS A 153 6.13 -2.72 17.13
CA LYS A 153 5.60 -3.36 15.92
C LYS A 153 6.68 -4.02 15.06
N TRP A 154 7.86 -4.27 15.62
CA TRP A 154 9.00 -4.84 14.90
C TRP A 154 9.14 -6.37 15.05
N ASP A 155 8.34 -7.00 15.91
CA ASP A 155 8.41 -8.44 16.19
C ASP A 155 7.89 -9.30 15.01
#